data_AF-A0A8T4IGY1-F1
#
_entry.id   AF-A0A8T4IGY1-F1
#
_cell.length_a   1.000
_cell.length_b   1.000
_cell.length_c   1.000
_cell.angle_alpha   90.00
_cell.angle_beta   90.00
_cell.angle_gamma   90.00
#
_symmetry.space_group_name_H-M   'P 1'
#
loop_
_entity.id
_entity.type
_entity.pdbx_description
1 polymer ?
#
loop_
_entity_poly.entity_id
_entity_poly.type
_entity_poly.pdbx_seq_one_letter_code
_entity_poly.pdbx_strand_id
1 'polypeptide(L)'
;MSVPRILIVAGSDSGGGAGIQADIKTVTMLGGHAMTAVTAITAQNTRGVQAVHAIPTDMVMAQIDSVIDDIGVDAIKIGMIGSARTAHALADKLAALPDMPIVFDPVMVATSGAALADTPTIAAFERLMALATLTTPNLPELEALTDRGVATRAAQVKAGAALAERCGRAVLVKGGHGDGHTITDRLFNAHPDLPPLVEWSDPRIDTDQTHGTGCTLSSAVATELAKDWSLADAIDRGRSFVRLALREAPGLGAASGPMGQQSVRLDLGQTRWSPMLNQVTVPADDFAASEHFYRLLGLKQIVRTPPRYARFESEGGATLSIEARGEMAGEPVVYLECGDLDVTVETLKLLGLKFDSDPTDQKWGWREARLCDPAGNMVCLYQAGEMRRYPPWRLAEGDPDA
;
A
#
# COMPACT_ATOMS: atom_id res chain seq x y z
N MET A 1 -5.77 19.97 -5.68
CA MET A 1 -6.16 19.11 -4.55
C MET A 1 -5.29 19.49 -3.36
N SER A 2 -5.87 19.53 -2.16
CA SER A 2 -5.10 19.71 -0.93
C SER A 2 -4.27 18.46 -0.64
N VAL A 3 -3.10 18.66 -0.02
CA VAL A 3 -2.26 17.55 0.46
C VAL A 3 -3.00 16.89 1.63
N PRO A 4 -3.29 15.57 1.59
CA PRO A 4 -3.99 14.90 2.69
C PRO A 4 -3.13 14.87 3.95
N ARG A 5 -3.69 15.31 5.08
CA ARG A 5 -3.00 15.44 6.37
C ARG A 5 -3.31 14.23 7.23
N ILE A 6 -2.32 13.36 7.45
CA ILE A 6 -2.50 12.09 8.15
C ILE A 6 -1.86 12.18 9.52
N LEU A 7 -2.67 12.05 10.57
CA LEU A 7 -2.16 11.94 11.94
C LEU A 7 -1.84 10.48 12.28
N ILE A 8 -0.58 10.22 12.60
CA ILE A 8 -0.08 8.92 13.01
C ILE A 8 0.09 8.91 14.53
N VAL A 9 -0.67 8.07 15.22
CA VAL A 9 -0.52 7.84 16.66
C VAL A 9 0.13 6.47 16.87
N ALA A 10 1.45 6.43 17.00
CA ALA A 10 2.23 5.19 17.09
C ALA A 10 3.58 5.41 17.78
N GLY A 11 4.32 4.32 18.03
CA GLY A 11 5.67 4.41 18.56
C GLY A 11 6.75 4.53 17.48
N SER A 12 7.92 5.01 17.90
CA SER A 12 9.11 5.18 17.08
C SER A 12 9.97 3.91 17.06
N ASP A 13 10.25 3.39 15.87
CA ASP A 13 11.22 2.32 15.63
C ASP A 13 12.58 2.93 15.23
N SER A 14 13.59 2.76 16.08
CA SER A 14 14.95 3.26 15.81
C SER A 14 15.58 2.68 14.53
N GLY A 15 15.17 1.49 14.10
CA GLY A 15 15.65 0.86 12.86
C GLY A 15 15.02 1.43 11.60
N GLY A 16 13.96 2.23 11.73
CA GLY A 16 13.28 2.91 10.63
C GLY A 16 12.47 2.00 9.69
N GLY A 17 12.21 0.75 10.08
CA GLY A 17 11.49 -0.22 9.27
C GLY A 17 10.00 -0.33 9.58
N ALA A 18 9.60 -0.02 10.83
CA ALA A 18 8.21 0.01 11.29
C ALA A 18 7.89 1.34 12.01
N GLY A 19 6.81 1.35 12.79
CA GLY A 19 6.41 2.50 13.61
C GLY A 19 6.19 3.77 12.79
N ILE A 20 6.35 4.92 13.45
CA ILE A 20 6.16 6.23 12.79
C ILE A 20 7.07 6.41 11.57
N GLN A 21 8.23 5.76 11.51
CA GLN A 21 9.16 5.85 10.38
C GLN A 21 8.57 5.20 9.12
N ALA A 22 8.01 4.00 9.25
CA ALA A 22 7.30 3.36 8.13
C ALA A 22 6.05 4.15 7.75
N ASP A 23 5.35 4.68 8.74
CA ASP A 23 4.13 5.46 8.53
C ASP A 23 4.44 6.75 7.74
N ILE A 24 5.43 7.55 8.16
CA ILE A 24 5.87 8.77 7.48
C ILE A 24 6.31 8.48 6.05
N LYS A 25 7.13 7.45 5.83
CA LYS A 25 7.57 7.05 4.48
C LYS A 25 6.36 6.75 3.61
N THR A 26 5.44 5.93 4.09
CA THR A 26 4.24 5.53 3.34
C THR A 26 3.38 6.72 2.96
N VAL A 27 3.02 7.55 3.93
CA VAL A 27 2.20 8.76 3.71
C VAL A 27 2.89 9.70 2.72
N THR A 28 4.18 9.96 2.90
CA THR A 28 4.98 10.83 2.01
C THR A 28 4.98 10.29 0.59
N MET A 29 5.18 8.98 0.42
CA MET A 29 5.26 8.36 -0.89
C MET A 29 3.92 8.32 -1.63
N LEU A 30 2.82 8.33 -0.88
CA LEU A 30 1.47 8.47 -1.42
C LEU A 30 1.06 9.94 -1.59
N GLY A 31 1.96 10.91 -1.36
CA GLY A 31 1.69 12.34 -1.59
C GLY A 31 0.93 13.04 -0.45
N GLY A 32 0.89 12.46 0.75
CA GLY A 32 0.31 13.07 1.94
C GLY A 32 1.34 13.77 2.83
N HIS A 33 0.83 14.52 3.81
CA HIS A 33 1.59 15.14 4.88
C HIS A 33 1.42 14.34 6.17
N ALA A 34 2.50 13.72 6.63
CA ALA A 34 2.52 12.91 7.85
C ALA A 34 2.76 13.78 9.08
N MET A 35 1.83 13.73 10.03
CA MET A 35 1.98 14.28 11.39
C MET A 35 2.04 13.12 12.37
N THR A 36 2.75 13.28 13.50
CA THR A 36 2.93 12.18 14.45
C THR A 36 2.64 12.60 15.88
N ALA A 37 1.94 11.74 16.62
CA ALA A 37 1.94 11.72 18.08
C ALA A 37 2.63 10.45 18.56
N VAL A 38 3.84 10.60 19.12
CA VAL A 38 4.69 9.48 19.49
C VAL A 38 4.25 8.89 20.82
N THR A 39 3.89 7.60 20.82
CA THR A 39 3.37 6.90 22.01
C THR A 39 4.45 6.20 22.82
N ALA A 40 5.55 5.81 22.18
CA ALA A 40 6.73 5.21 22.78
C ALA A 40 7.93 5.34 21.84
N ILE A 41 9.13 5.20 22.39
CA ILE A 41 10.37 5.08 21.61
C ILE A 41 10.95 3.68 21.88
N THR A 42 11.31 2.95 20.84
CA THR A 42 11.98 1.66 20.96
C THR A 42 13.44 1.78 20.55
N ALA A 43 14.35 1.27 21.38
CA ALA A 43 15.69 0.90 20.93
C ALA A 43 15.52 -0.44 20.21
N GLN A 44 15.40 -0.37 18.89
CA GLN A 44 15.03 -1.49 18.04
C GLN A 44 15.87 -1.47 16.76
N ASN A 45 16.15 -2.67 16.25
CA ASN A 45 16.78 -2.88 14.96
C ASN A 45 16.24 -4.20 14.35
N THR A 46 16.80 -4.63 13.23
CA THR A 46 16.34 -5.84 12.51
C THR A 46 16.44 -7.13 13.34
N ARG A 47 17.22 -7.14 14.42
CA ARG A 47 17.42 -8.28 15.34
C ARG A 47 16.47 -8.27 16.53
N GLY A 48 15.62 -7.25 16.66
CA GLY A 48 14.57 -7.14 17.66
C GLY A 48 14.64 -5.88 18.51
N VAL A 49 13.87 -5.90 19.61
CA VAL A 49 13.69 -4.77 20.54
C VAL A 49 14.56 -4.97 21.78
N GLN A 50 15.41 -3.98 22.09
CA GLN A 50 16.31 -4.00 23.25
C GLN A 50 15.76 -3.19 24.43
N ALA A 51 15.00 -2.12 24.15
CA ALA A 51 14.36 -1.32 25.18
C ALA A 51 13.13 -0.60 24.62
N VAL A 52 12.17 -0.31 25.50
CA VAL A 52 10.97 0.47 25.19
C VAL A 52 10.82 1.55 26.25
N HIS A 53 10.63 2.79 25.82
CA HIS A 53 10.30 3.92 26.67
C HIS A 53 8.93 4.47 26.29
N ALA A 54 7.93 4.27 27.15
CA ALA A 54 6.59 4.80 26.94
C ALA A 54 6.57 6.32 27.17
N ILE A 55 5.94 7.06 26.25
CA ILE A 55 5.73 8.50 26.42
C ILE A 55 4.54 8.72 27.36
N PRO A 56 4.64 9.64 28.34
CA PRO A 56 3.51 9.95 29.23
C PRO A 56 2.26 10.35 28.44
N THR A 57 1.10 9.83 28.84
CA THR A 57 -0.17 10.07 28.13
C THR A 57 -0.44 11.55 27.89
N ASP A 58 -0.17 12.42 28.86
CA ASP A 58 -0.45 13.86 28.75
C ASP A 58 0.43 14.52 27.66
N MET A 59 1.64 14.00 27.44
CA MET A 59 2.51 14.42 26.33
C MET A 59 2.02 13.86 24.98
N VAL A 60 1.48 12.64 24.94
CA VAL A 60 0.86 12.10 23.71
C VAL A 60 -0.35 12.96 23.31
N MET A 61 -1.22 13.30 24.25
CA MET A 61 -2.38 14.15 23.98
C MET A 61 -1.97 15.57 23.57
N ALA A 62 -0.95 16.15 24.23
CA ALA A 62 -0.42 17.47 23.84
C ALA A 62 0.12 17.49 22.40
N GLN A 63 0.77 16.41 21.94
CA GLN A 63 1.20 16.29 20.54
C GLN A 63 0.00 16.26 19.59
N ILE A 64 -1.04 15.49 19.91
CA ILE A 64 -2.27 15.37 19.11
C ILE A 64 -2.96 16.75 19.01
N ASP A 65 -3.15 17.42 20.14
CA ASP A 65 -3.78 18.74 20.20
C ASP A 65 -2.98 19.76 19.39
N SER A 66 -1.65 19.78 19.57
CA SER A 66 -0.77 20.72 18.87
C SER A 66 -0.86 20.63 17.35
N VAL A 67 -0.99 19.43 16.77
CA VAL A 67 -1.05 19.27 15.31
C VAL A 67 -2.46 19.41 14.77
N ILE A 68 -3.47 18.93 15.49
CA ILE A 68 -4.88 19.07 15.07
C ILE A 68 -5.31 20.53 15.10
N ASP A 69 -4.93 21.29 16.13
CA ASP A 69 -5.42 22.66 16.32
C ASP A 69 -4.83 23.66 15.30
N ASP A 70 -3.62 23.42 14.79
CA ASP A 70 -2.94 24.28 13.81
C ASP A 70 -3.07 23.74 12.37
N ILE A 71 -2.63 22.50 12.15
CA ILE A 71 -2.51 21.93 10.81
C ILE A 71 -3.84 21.30 10.36
N GLY A 72 -4.62 20.79 11.31
CA GLY A 72 -5.82 19.97 11.07
C GLY A 72 -5.51 18.55 10.61
N VAL A 73 -6.54 17.73 10.37
CA VAL A 73 -6.40 16.30 10.07
C VAL A 73 -7.49 15.83 9.09
N ASP A 74 -7.11 14.94 8.18
CA ASP A 74 -8.01 14.33 7.17
C ASP A 74 -8.19 12.82 7.37
N ALA A 75 -7.23 12.14 8.01
CA ALA A 75 -7.37 10.78 8.50
C ALA A 75 -6.40 10.50 9.64
N ILE A 76 -6.71 9.48 10.44
CA ILE A 76 -5.91 9.07 11.59
C ILE A 76 -5.50 7.60 11.43
N LYS A 77 -4.20 7.33 11.52
CA LYS A 77 -3.67 5.98 11.66
C LYS A 77 -3.22 5.76 13.09
N ILE A 78 -3.69 4.69 13.70
CA ILE A 78 -3.32 4.29 15.06
C ILE A 78 -2.50 3.00 14.95
N GLY A 79 -1.30 3.00 15.52
CA GLY A 79 -0.42 1.82 15.60
C GLY A 79 -0.22 1.36 17.04
N MET A 80 1.04 1.04 17.39
CA MET A 80 1.40 0.67 18.76
C MET A 80 0.98 1.77 19.77
N ILE A 81 0.14 1.39 20.73
CA ILE A 81 -0.27 2.25 21.85
C ILE A 81 0.54 1.88 23.09
N GLY A 82 1.17 2.87 23.73
CA GLY A 82 2.09 2.64 24.85
C GLY A 82 1.44 2.28 26.19
N SER A 83 0.12 2.48 26.36
CA SER A 83 -0.60 2.10 27.59
C SER A 83 -2.12 2.15 27.45
N ALA A 84 -2.83 1.43 28.32
CA ALA A 84 -4.30 1.51 28.45
C ALA A 84 -4.82 2.93 28.72
N ARG A 85 -4.10 3.71 29.56
CA ARG A 85 -4.45 5.12 29.82
C ARG A 85 -4.42 5.94 28.53
N THR A 86 -3.40 5.74 27.69
CA THR A 86 -3.28 6.42 26.40
C THR A 86 -4.37 5.97 25.43
N ALA A 87 -4.68 4.66 25.37
CA ALA A 87 -5.77 4.15 24.54
C ALA A 87 -7.13 4.77 24.90
N HIS A 88 -7.43 4.89 26.19
CA HIS A 88 -8.66 5.51 26.66
C HIS A 88 -8.73 7.01 26.39
N ALA A 89 -7.67 7.76 26.67
CA ALA A 89 -7.61 9.19 26.40
C ALA A 89 -7.71 9.49 24.89
N LEU A 90 -7.07 8.66 24.06
CA LEU A 90 -7.19 8.75 22.60
C LEU A 90 -8.63 8.46 22.17
N ALA A 91 -9.27 7.40 22.67
CA ALA A 91 -10.66 7.09 22.35
C ALA A 91 -11.62 8.24 22.72
N ASP A 92 -11.41 8.90 23.86
CA ASP A 92 -12.19 10.07 24.26
C ASP A 92 -12.04 11.24 23.27
N LYS A 93 -10.81 11.53 22.82
CA LYS A 93 -10.55 12.57 21.82
C LYS A 93 -11.15 12.22 20.45
N LEU A 94 -11.01 10.98 20.01
CA LEU A 94 -11.52 10.51 18.72
C LEU A 94 -13.06 10.52 18.66
N ALA A 95 -13.74 10.26 19.77
CA ALA A 95 -15.19 10.34 19.83
C ALA A 95 -15.74 11.77 19.56
N ALA A 96 -14.91 12.80 19.70
CA ALA A 96 -15.25 14.19 19.36
C ALA A 96 -15.03 14.55 17.88
N LEU A 97 -14.51 13.61 17.07
CA LEU A 97 -14.23 13.79 15.64
C LEU A 97 -15.14 12.84 14.83
N PRO A 98 -16.45 13.15 14.70
CA PRO A 98 -17.35 12.32 13.91
C PRO A 98 -16.90 12.27 12.45
N ASP A 99 -17.14 11.12 11.80
CA ASP A 99 -16.84 10.85 10.38
C ASP A 99 -15.36 10.89 9.98
N MET A 100 -14.43 11.13 10.92
CA MET A 100 -13.00 11.08 10.67
C MET A 100 -12.57 9.65 10.28
N PRO A 101 -11.93 9.45 9.11
CA PRO A 101 -11.38 8.14 8.75
C PRO A 101 -10.31 7.72 9.76
N ILE A 102 -10.54 6.61 10.45
CA ILE A 102 -9.62 6.06 11.45
C ILE A 102 -9.25 4.63 11.05
N VAL A 103 -7.95 4.40 10.82
CA VAL A 103 -7.39 3.06 10.60
C VAL A 103 -6.62 2.64 11.83
N PHE A 104 -7.07 1.59 12.49
CA PHE A 104 -6.43 1.04 13.69
C PHE A 104 -5.69 -0.26 13.38
N ASP A 105 -4.37 -0.25 13.50
CA ASP A 105 -3.52 -1.44 13.48
C ASP A 105 -3.28 -1.89 14.93
N PRO A 106 -3.95 -2.95 15.41
CA PRO A 106 -3.96 -3.34 16.82
C PRO A 106 -2.66 -4.06 17.20
N VAL A 107 -1.53 -3.38 17.09
CA VAL A 107 -0.19 -3.94 17.31
C VAL A 107 -0.06 -4.42 18.75
N MET A 108 0.08 -5.74 18.93
CA MET A 108 0.26 -6.38 20.24
C MET A 108 1.68 -6.89 20.45
N VAL A 109 2.36 -7.28 19.38
CA VAL A 109 3.66 -7.95 19.39
C VAL A 109 4.52 -7.39 18.26
N ALA A 110 5.80 -7.16 18.53
CA ALA A 110 6.76 -6.76 17.50
C ALA A 110 6.98 -7.90 16.50
N THR A 111 7.43 -7.59 15.28
CA THR A 111 7.84 -8.62 14.30
C THR A 111 8.91 -9.56 14.87
N SER A 112 9.73 -9.10 15.83
CA SER A 112 10.72 -9.91 16.54
C SER A 112 10.17 -10.72 17.72
N GLY A 113 8.85 -10.73 17.95
CA GLY A 113 8.19 -11.49 19.03
C GLY A 113 8.11 -10.80 20.40
N ALA A 114 8.61 -9.57 20.55
CA ALA A 114 8.53 -8.84 21.82
C ALA A 114 7.09 -8.35 22.08
N ALA A 115 6.55 -8.58 23.28
CA ALA A 115 5.24 -8.04 23.66
C ALA A 115 5.30 -6.51 23.71
N LEU A 116 4.36 -5.84 23.02
CA LEU A 116 4.25 -4.39 22.92
C LEU A 116 3.00 -3.84 23.62
N ALA A 117 1.99 -4.68 23.86
CA ALA A 117 0.80 -4.33 24.63
C ALA A 117 0.58 -5.35 25.76
N ASP A 118 0.30 -4.84 26.96
CA ASP A 118 -0.13 -5.66 28.09
C ASP A 118 -1.64 -5.94 28.04
N THR A 119 -2.12 -6.85 28.89
CA THR A 119 -3.54 -7.23 28.94
C THR A 119 -4.48 -6.03 29.15
N PRO A 120 -4.19 -5.07 30.06
CA PRO A 120 -5.00 -3.86 30.18
C PRO A 120 -5.05 -3.03 28.88
N THR A 121 -3.93 -2.92 28.16
CA THR A 121 -3.88 -2.18 26.89
C THR A 121 -4.70 -2.87 25.81
N ILE A 122 -4.60 -4.20 25.70
CA ILE A 122 -5.41 -4.99 24.76
C ILE A 122 -6.91 -4.84 25.08
N ALA A 123 -7.30 -4.87 26.35
CA ALA A 123 -8.70 -4.65 26.73
C ALA A 123 -9.20 -3.25 26.32
N ALA A 124 -8.33 -2.24 26.36
CA ALA A 124 -8.66 -0.87 25.93
C ALA A 124 -8.84 -0.74 24.41
N PHE A 125 -8.34 -1.69 23.60
CA PHE A 125 -8.50 -1.68 22.14
C PHE A 125 -9.96 -1.78 21.70
N GLU A 126 -10.84 -2.39 22.51
CA GLU A 126 -12.27 -2.49 22.19
C GLU A 126 -12.90 -1.12 21.91
N ARG A 127 -12.51 -0.09 22.68
CA ARG A 127 -13.00 1.29 22.48
C ARG A 127 -12.48 1.91 21.19
N LEU A 128 -11.22 1.64 20.84
CA LEU A 128 -10.62 2.14 19.60
C LEU A 128 -11.22 1.45 18.38
N MET A 129 -11.45 0.13 18.44
CA MET A 129 -12.09 -0.63 17.36
C MET A 129 -13.52 -0.17 17.08
N ALA A 130 -14.28 0.21 18.11
CA ALA A 130 -15.64 0.74 17.95
C ALA A 130 -15.69 2.12 17.25
N LEU A 131 -14.61 2.89 17.34
CA LEU A 131 -14.46 4.20 16.69
C LEU A 131 -13.79 4.10 15.31
N ALA A 132 -13.00 3.05 15.07
CA ALA A 132 -12.25 2.90 13.84
C ALA A 132 -13.15 2.68 12.62
N THR A 133 -12.83 3.32 11.50
CA THR A 133 -13.38 2.98 10.18
C THR A 133 -12.94 1.58 9.77
N LEU A 134 -11.68 1.26 10.03
CA LEU A 134 -11.08 -0.04 9.73
C LEU A 134 -10.13 -0.48 10.85
N THR A 135 -10.29 -1.72 11.33
CA THR A 135 -9.26 -2.38 12.16
C THR A 135 -8.51 -3.42 11.33
N THR A 136 -7.17 -3.48 11.42
CA THR A 136 -6.34 -4.32 10.54
C THR A 136 -5.56 -5.41 11.29
N PRO A 137 -6.18 -6.36 12.02
CA PRO A 137 -5.43 -7.38 12.75
C PRO A 137 -4.76 -8.39 11.79
N ASN A 138 -3.57 -8.88 12.14
CA ASN A 138 -3.02 -10.11 11.56
C ASN A 138 -3.66 -11.36 12.20
N LEU A 139 -3.29 -12.56 11.74
CA LEU A 139 -3.87 -13.80 12.27
C LEU A 139 -3.61 -13.99 13.79
N PRO A 140 -2.37 -13.86 14.31
CA PRO A 140 -2.14 -13.88 15.77
C PRO A 140 -2.95 -12.84 16.56
N GLU A 141 -3.03 -11.60 16.06
CA GLU A 141 -3.81 -10.52 16.69
C GLU A 141 -5.30 -10.83 16.67
N LEU A 142 -5.82 -11.41 15.58
CA LEU A 142 -7.22 -11.83 15.48
C LEU A 142 -7.55 -12.91 16.52
N GLU A 143 -6.67 -13.90 16.69
CA GLU A 143 -6.82 -14.93 17.71
C GLU A 143 -6.84 -14.32 19.12
N ALA A 144 -5.92 -13.42 19.43
CA ALA A 144 -5.88 -12.70 20.71
C ALA A 144 -7.12 -11.81 20.95
N LEU A 145 -7.64 -11.13 19.92
CA LEU A 145 -8.80 -10.25 20.03
C LEU A 145 -10.14 -10.99 20.14
N THR A 146 -10.20 -12.23 19.64
CA THR A 146 -11.46 -13.00 19.56
C THR A 146 -11.51 -14.19 20.51
N ASP A 147 -10.38 -14.61 21.07
CA ASP A 147 -10.22 -15.86 21.83
C ASP A 147 -10.74 -17.07 21.03
N ARG A 148 -10.43 -17.08 19.72
CA ARG A 148 -10.84 -18.13 18.76
C ARG A 148 -9.64 -18.55 17.93
N GLY A 149 -9.50 -19.86 17.71
CA GLY A 149 -8.48 -20.38 16.80
C GLY A 149 -8.69 -19.91 15.36
N VAL A 150 -7.59 -19.65 14.65
CA VAL A 150 -7.57 -19.08 13.28
C VAL A 150 -6.82 -19.95 12.26
N ALA A 151 -6.65 -21.25 12.56
CA ALA A 151 -5.81 -22.17 11.78
C ALA A 151 -6.38 -22.55 10.39
N THR A 152 -7.68 -22.35 10.14
CA THR A 152 -8.32 -22.69 8.85
C THR A 152 -9.06 -21.50 8.28
N ARG A 153 -9.27 -21.46 6.95
CA ARG A 153 -10.08 -20.42 6.30
C ARG A 153 -11.45 -20.25 6.97
N ALA A 154 -12.15 -21.35 7.27
CA ALA A 154 -13.46 -21.30 7.91
C ALA A 154 -13.39 -20.67 9.31
N ALA A 155 -12.35 -20.99 10.08
CA ALA A 155 -12.12 -20.42 11.40
C ALA A 155 -11.78 -18.91 11.32
N GLN A 156 -10.94 -18.51 10.36
CA GLN A 156 -10.61 -17.11 10.09
C GLN A 156 -11.85 -16.30 9.70
N VAL A 157 -12.70 -16.83 8.82
CA VAL A 157 -13.96 -16.19 8.41
C VAL A 157 -14.89 -16.00 9.61
N LYS A 158 -15.04 -17.01 10.46
CA LYS A 158 -15.88 -16.92 11.65
C LYS A 158 -15.33 -15.91 12.67
N ALA A 159 -14.02 -15.91 12.92
CA ALA A 159 -13.39 -14.98 13.85
C ALA A 159 -13.47 -13.53 13.36
N GLY A 160 -13.17 -13.29 12.07
CA GLY A 160 -13.23 -11.97 11.46
C GLY A 160 -14.65 -11.39 11.44
N ALA A 161 -15.65 -12.19 11.04
CA ALA A 161 -17.05 -11.79 11.07
C ALA A 161 -17.53 -11.46 12.50
N ALA A 162 -17.17 -12.30 13.48
CA ALA A 162 -17.53 -12.06 14.87
C ALA A 162 -16.88 -10.79 15.44
N LEU A 163 -15.63 -10.49 15.06
CA LEU A 163 -14.97 -9.26 15.49
C LEU A 163 -15.63 -8.02 14.85
N ALA A 164 -15.90 -8.05 13.55
CA ALA A 164 -16.57 -6.97 12.83
C ALA A 164 -17.96 -6.68 13.41
N GLU A 165 -18.75 -7.72 13.69
CA GLU A 165 -20.06 -7.60 14.35
C GLU A 165 -19.93 -7.00 15.76
N ARG A 166 -18.96 -7.49 16.55
CA ARG A 166 -18.75 -7.02 17.93
C ARG A 166 -18.37 -5.53 18.00
N CYS A 167 -17.51 -5.05 17.09
CA CYS A 167 -17.14 -3.65 17.05
C CYS A 167 -18.13 -2.78 16.25
N GLY A 168 -19.03 -3.38 15.45
CA GLY A 168 -19.93 -2.67 14.54
C GLY A 168 -19.21 -1.93 13.41
N ARG A 169 -18.00 -2.36 13.05
CA ARG A 169 -17.09 -1.67 12.11
C ARG A 169 -16.40 -2.66 11.17
N ALA A 170 -15.66 -2.14 10.19
CA ALA A 170 -14.95 -2.99 9.25
C ALA A 170 -13.65 -3.56 9.85
N VAL A 171 -13.34 -4.81 9.49
CA VAL A 171 -12.13 -5.51 9.94
C VAL A 171 -11.42 -6.13 8.74
N LEU A 172 -10.16 -5.77 8.50
CA LEU A 172 -9.29 -6.39 7.51
C LEU A 172 -8.34 -7.37 8.19
N VAL A 173 -8.64 -8.65 8.09
CA VAL A 173 -7.77 -9.73 8.57
C VAL A 173 -6.64 -9.94 7.57
N LYS A 174 -5.41 -9.65 7.99
CA LYS A 174 -4.19 -9.76 7.16
C LYS A 174 -3.71 -11.22 7.13
N GLY A 175 -3.59 -11.78 5.93
CA GLY A 175 -3.25 -13.19 5.70
C GLY A 175 -1.78 -13.53 5.71
N GLY A 176 -0.86 -12.54 5.79
CA GLY A 176 0.58 -12.75 5.59
C GLY A 176 1.26 -13.78 6.50
N HIS A 177 0.64 -14.13 7.63
CA HIS A 177 1.10 -15.14 8.59
C HIS A 177 0.56 -16.56 8.30
N GLY A 178 -0.32 -16.72 7.31
CA GLY A 178 -0.85 -18.02 6.91
C GLY A 178 0.14 -18.81 6.05
N ASP A 179 0.02 -20.14 6.07
CA ASP A 179 0.86 -21.03 5.28
C ASP A 179 0.55 -20.98 3.78
N GLY A 180 1.53 -21.38 2.97
CA GLY A 180 1.36 -21.61 1.53
C GLY A 180 1.84 -20.48 0.62
N HIS A 181 1.67 -20.70 -0.69
CA HIS A 181 2.17 -19.83 -1.76
C HIS A 181 1.23 -18.68 -2.12
N THR A 182 0.03 -18.64 -1.55
CA THR A 182 -0.98 -17.60 -1.77
C THR A 182 -1.32 -16.96 -0.43
N ILE A 183 -1.25 -15.63 -0.37
CA ILE A 183 -1.68 -14.84 0.78
C ILE A 183 -3.07 -14.29 0.49
N THR A 184 -4.00 -14.46 1.42
CA THR A 184 -5.36 -13.92 1.30
C THR A 184 -5.68 -12.96 2.44
N ASP A 185 -5.95 -11.71 2.12
CA ASP A 185 -6.49 -10.72 3.05
C ASP A 185 -8.01 -10.69 2.95
N ARG A 186 -8.70 -10.49 4.08
CA ARG A 186 -10.17 -10.59 4.17
C ARG A 186 -10.77 -9.40 4.88
N LEU A 187 -11.59 -8.63 4.16
CA LEU A 187 -12.38 -7.55 4.72
C LEU A 187 -13.76 -8.08 5.14
N PHE A 188 -14.10 -7.89 6.40
CA PHE A 188 -15.42 -8.15 6.95
C PHE A 188 -16.11 -6.81 7.22
N ASN A 189 -17.33 -6.65 6.72
CA ASN A 189 -18.12 -5.44 6.92
C ASN A 189 -19.30 -5.73 7.86
N ALA A 190 -19.49 -4.87 8.86
CA ALA A 190 -20.68 -4.86 9.70
C ALA A 190 -21.82 -4.02 9.12
N HIS A 191 -21.55 -3.21 8.09
CA HIS A 191 -22.56 -2.36 7.46
C HIS A 191 -23.46 -3.17 6.52
N PRO A 192 -24.79 -3.10 6.65
CA PRO A 192 -25.72 -3.96 5.90
C PRO A 192 -25.68 -3.72 4.38
N ASP A 193 -25.36 -2.49 3.95
CA ASP A 193 -25.31 -2.13 2.53
C ASP A 193 -23.97 -2.46 1.85
N LEU A 194 -22.98 -2.97 2.60
CA LEU A 194 -21.69 -3.38 2.06
C LEU A 194 -21.61 -4.91 1.97
N PRO A 195 -20.83 -5.47 1.01
CA PRO A 195 -20.60 -6.91 0.96
C PRO A 195 -20.05 -7.42 2.29
N PRO A 196 -20.62 -8.48 2.89
CA PRO A 196 -20.21 -8.94 4.22
C PRO A 196 -18.77 -9.48 4.25
N LEU A 197 -18.25 -9.92 3.09
CA LEU A 197 -16.90 -10.40 2.92
C LEU A 197 -16.36 -9.97 1.55
N VAL A 198 -15.15 -9.40 1.54
CA VAL A 198 -14.33 -9.19 0.34
C VAL A 198 -12.97 -9.85 0.57
N GLU A 199 -12.47 -10.58 -0.41
CA GLU A 199 -11.18 -11.27 -0.34
C GLU A 199 -10.26 -10.80 -1.46
N TRP A 200 -8.99 -10.55 -1.12
CA TRP A 200 -7.93 -10.35 -2.09
C TRP A 200 -6.88 -11.43 -1.92
N SER A 201 -6.45 -12.05 -3.02
CA SER A 201 -5.47 -13.14 -2.99
C SER A 201 -4.36 -12.91 -4.00
N ASP A 202 -3.12 -13.00 -3.55
CA ASP A 202 -1.94 -12.83 -4.39
C ASP A 202 -0.85 -13.84 -4.06
N PRO A 203 0.07 -14.13 -5.00
CA PRO A 203 1.25 -14.94 -4.71
C PRO A 203 2.08 -14.32 -3.57
N ARG A 204 2.57 -15.18 -2.67
CA ARG A 204 3.53 -14.83 -1.64
C ARG A 204 4.83 -14.36 -2.29
N ILE A 205 5.35 -13.24 -1.81
CA ILE A 205 6.68 -12.76 -2.16
C ILE A 205 7.67 -13.46 -1.23
N ASP A 206 8.62 -14.19 -1.81
CA ASP A 206 9.68 -14.86 -1.06
C ASP A 206 10.74 -13.84 -0.63
N THR A 207 10.64 -13.37 0.61
CA THR A 207 11.55 -12.39 1.21
C THR A 207 11.48 -12.45 2.73
N ASP A 208 12.60 -12.21 3.39
CA ASP A 208 12.70 -12.04 4.85
C ASP A 208 12.53 -10.56 5.27
N GLN A 209 12.48 -9.64 4.31
CA GLN A 209 12.38 -8.19 4.51
C GLN A 209 10.94 -7.73 4.74
N THR A 210 10.31 -8.26 5.79
CA THR A 210 8.88 -8.07 6.08
C THR A 210 8.62 -7.11 7.25
N HIS A 211 9.67 -6.49 7.80
CA HIS A 211 9.55 -5.58 8.94
C HIS A 211 8.75 -4.34 8.54
N GLY A 212 7.69 -4.05 9.30
CA GLY A 212 6.81 -2.90 9.07
C GLY A 212 5.69 -3.08 8.04
N THR A 213 5.42 -4.30 7.56
CA THR A 213 4.29 -4.60 6.65
C THR A 213 2.94 -4.08 7.16
N GLY A 214 2.60 -4.35 8.44
CA GLY A 214 1.35 -3.89 9.06
C GLY A 214 1.23 -2.37 9.15
N CYS A 215 2.28 -1.69 9.63
CA CYS A 215 2.32 -0.23 9.73
C CYS A 215 2.19 0.43 8.35
N THR A 216 2.88 -0.12 7.35
CA THR A 216 2.81 0.36 5.96
C THR A 216 1.40 0.18 5.38
N LEU A 217 0.78 -1.00 5.54
CA LEU A 217 -0.58 -1.23 5.02
C LEU A 217 -1.59 -0.27 5.64
N SER A 218 -1.62 -0.18 6.97
CA SER A 218 -2.58 0.67 7.69
C SER A 218 -2.40 2.16 7.36
N SER A 219 -1.15 2.63 7.24
CA SER A 219 -0.84 4.01 6.83
C SER A 219 -1.21 4.28 5.37
N ALA A 220 -1.02 3.32 4.48
CA ALA A 220 -1.44 3.46 3.08
C ALA A 220 -2.96 3.58 2.99
N VAL A 221 -3.71 2.70 3.68
CA VAL A 221 -5.19 2.76 3.69
C VAL A 221 -5.68 4.08 4.27
N ALA A 222 -5.11 4.56 5.38
CA ALA A 222 -5.49 5.86 5.96
C ALA A 222 -5.25 7.01 4.97
N THR A 223 -4.13 6.97 4.25
CA THR A 223 -3.79 7.99 3.25
C THR A 223 -4.74 7.98 2.06
N GLU A 224 -5.14 6.79 1.60
CA GLU A 224 -6.08 6.66 0.48
C GLU A 224 -7.51 7.02 0.89
N LEU A 225 -7.94 6.68 2.11
CA LEU A 225 -9.23 7.16 2.64
C LEU A 225 -9.29 8.69 2.71
N ALA A 226 -8.20 9.36 3.11
CA ALA A 226 -8.11 10.83 3.11
C ALA A 226 -8.16 11.47 1.72
N LYS A 227 -8.03 10.68 0.65
CA LYS A 227 -8.19 11.10 -0.75
C LYS A 227 -9.55 10.70 -1.33
N ASP A 228 -10.51 10.38 -0.45
CA ASP A 228 -11.88 9.98 -0.79
C ASP A 228 -11.98 8.66 -1.57
N TRP A 229 -11.00 7.77 -1.45
CA TRP A 229 -11.15 6.41 -1.97
C TRP A 229 -12.18 5.62 -1.19
N SER A 230 -12.92 4.73 -1.88
CA SER A 230 -13.76 3.77 -1.17
C SER A 230 -12.89 2.86 -0.29
N LEU A 231 -13.45 2.30 0.77
CA LEU A 231 -12.67 1.44 1.68
C LEU A 231 -12.02 0.26 0.94
N ALA A 232 -12.73 -0.38 0.01
CA ALA A 232 -12.21 -1.50 -0.76
C ALA A 232 -11.04 -1.05 -1.68
N ASP A 233 -11.17 0.08 -2.36
CA ASP A 233 -10.11 0.61 -3.23
C ASP A 233 -8.90 1.07 -2.42
N ALA A 234 -9.13 1.71 -1.27
CA ALA A 234 -8.07 2.13 -0.35
C ALA A 234 -7.27 0.93 0.15
N ILE A 235 -7.96 -0.19 0.46
CA ILE A 235 -7.32 -1.46 0.83
C ILE A 235 -6.53 -2.02 -0.36
N ASP A 236 -7.12 -2.12 -1.54
CA ASP A 236 -6.45 -2.69 -2.72
C ASP A 236 -5.17 -1.91 -3.09
N ARG A 237 -5.25 -0.58 -3.07
CA ARG A 237 -4.12 0.33 -3.29
C ARG A 237 -3.06 0.19 -2.19
N GLY A 238 -3.48 0.09 -0.93
CA GLY A 238 -2.57 -0.14 0.20
C GLY A 238 -1.84 -1.48 0.09
N ARG A 239 -2.52 -2.53 -0.37
CA ARG A 239 -1.92 -3.84 -0.64
C ARG A 239 -0.91 -3.76 -1.78
N SER A 240 -1.25 -3.08 -2.88
CA SER A 240 -0.32 -2.85 -3.99
C SER A 240 0.94 -2.12 -3.52
N PHE A 241 0.79 -1.09 -2.68
CA PHE A 241 1.93 -0.36 -2.13
C PHE A 241 2.85 -1.28 -1.31
N VAL A 242 2.29 -2.10 -0.43
CA VAL A 242 3.07 -3.06 0.38
C VAL A 242 3.78 -4.07 -0.50
N ARG A 243 3.11 -4.61 -1.52
CA ARG A 243 3.72 -5.59 -2.43
C ARG A 243 4.89 -5.00 -3.22
N LEU A 244 4.73 -3.80 -3.76
CA LEU A 244 5.80 -3.06 -4.42
C LEU A 244 6.96 -2.78 -3.45
N ALA A 245 6.68 -2.34 -2.23
CA ALA A 245 7.70 -2.12 -1.21
C ALA A 245 8.45 -3.42 -0.83
N LEU A 246 7.78 -4.57 -0.80
CA LEU A 246 8.41 -5.87 -0.58
C LEU A 246 9.34 -6.27 -1.73
N ARG A 247 8.93 -6.01 -2.98
CA ARG A 247 9.77 -6.25 -4.18
C ARG A 247 11.01 -5.36 -4.22
N GLU A 248 10.91 -4.17 -3.64
CA GLU A 248 11.97 -3.16 -3.56
C GLU A 248 12.76 -3.19 -2.25
N ALA A 249 12.61 -4.25 -1.46
CA ALA A 249 13.27 -4.30 -0.17
C ALA A 249 14.81 -4.20 -0.30
N PRO A 250 15.46 -3.28 0.45
CA PRO A 250 16.89 -2.98 0.27
C PRO A 250 17.84 -4.01 0.89
N GLY A 251 17.33 -5.08 1.54
CA GLY A 251 18.16 -6.13 2.13
C GLY A 251 19.03 -5.63 3.31
N LEU A 252 18.49 -4.73 4.14
CA LEU A 252 19.26 -4.11 5.22
C LEU A 252 19.18 -4.90 6.53
N GLY A 253 20.31 -4.98 7.24
CA GLY A 253 20.42 -5.67 8.52
C GLY A 253 20.69 -7.17 8.39
N ALA A 254 20.64 -7.88 9.52
CA ALA A 254 21.08 -9.28 9.62
C ALA A 254 19.94 -10.26 9.98
N ALA A 255 18.69 -9.83 9.87
CA ALA A 255 17.48 -10.58 10.19
C ALA A 255 16.30 -9.92 9.45
N SER A 256 15.12 -9.79 10.05
CA SER A 256 13.96 -9.16 9.40
C SER A 256 14.21 -7.67 9.13
N GLY A 257 14.60 -7.35 7.91
CA GLY A 257 14.89 -5.99 7.49
C GLY A 257 13.66 -5.25 6.95
N PRO A 258 13.81 -3.93 6.73
CA PRO A 258 12.74 -3.06 6.27
C PRO A 258 12.36 -3.33 4.81
N MET A 259 11.12 -2.99 4.46
CA MET A 259 10.69 -2.91 3.06
C MET A 259 11.28 -1.68 2.35
N GLY A 260 11.10 -1.61 1.03
CA GLY A 260 11.53 -0.51 0.17
C GLY A 260 10.47 0.55 -0.05
N GLN A 261 9.85 1.13 0.99
CA GLN A 261 8.78 2.12 0.81
C GLN A 261 9.24 3.31 -0.07
N GLN A 262 10.50 3.74 0.08
CA GLN A 262 11.09 4.84 -0.67
C GLN A 262 11.12 4.64 -2.20
N SER A 263 11.02 3.40 -2.67
CA SER A 263 11.16 3.01 -4.08
C SER A 263 9.81 2.76 -4.79
N VAL A 264 8.68 2.93 -4.10
CA VAL A 264 7.32 2.76 -4.68
C VAL A 264 6.89 3.98 -5.52
N ARG A 265 7.85 4.69 -6.10
CA ARG A 265 7.63 5.92 -6.86
C ARG A 265 7.08 5.60 -8.24
N LEU A 266 6.10 6.39 -8.68
CA LEU A 266 5.48 6.31 -10.01
C LEU A 266 4.71 5.02 -10.28
N ASP A 267 4.58 4.10 -9.33
CA ASP A 267 3.84 2.85 -9.50
C ASP A 267 2.34 2.98 -9.16
N LEU A 268 1.99 3.96 -8.34
CA LEU A 268 0.64 4.20 -7.87
C LEU A 268 0.29 5.67 -8.03
N GLY A 269 -0.79 5.94 -8.76
CA GLY A 269 -1.33 7.29 -8.95
C GLY A 269 -1.57 7.98 -7.61
N GLN A 270 -1.09 9.21 -7.44
CA GLN A 270 -1.32 9.96 -6.19
C GLN A 270 -2.78 10.39 -6.05
N THR A 271 -3.50 10.48 -7.16
CA THR A 271 -4.88 10.94 -7.25
C THR A 271 -5.70 9.95 -8.06
N ARG A 272 -7.03 10.05 -7.98
CA ARG A 272 -7.94 9.23 -8.79
C ARG A 272 -7.78 9.43 -10.29
N TRP A 273 -7.63 10.69 -10.72
CA TRP A 273 -7.84 11.08 -12.12
C TRP A 273 -6.59 11.62 -12.83
N SER A 274 -5.59 12.13 -12.10
CA SER A 274 -4.41 12.74 -12.74
C SER A 274 -3.50 11.65 -13.31
N PRO A 275 -3.32 11.56 -14.63
CA PRO A 275 -2.47 10.55 -15.25
C PRO A 275 -0.99 10.84 -15.01
N MET A 276 -0.16 9.80 -14.90
CA MET A 276 1.28 9.91 -14.69
C MET A 276 2.05 9.30 -15.85
N LEU A 277 3.01 10.04 -16.41
CA LEU A 277 3.91 9.49 -17.43
C LEU A 277 4.98 8.62 -16.76
N ASN A 278 4.91 7.32 -17.01
CA ASN A 278 5.87 6.34 -16.48
C ASN A 278 6.13 5.17 -17.45
N GLN A 279 5.58 5.22 -18.66
CA GLN A 279 5.83 4.24 -19.72
C GLN A 279 5.78 4.91 -21.11
N VAL A 280 6.73 4.54 -21.97
CA VAL A 280 6.73 4.85 -23.40
C VAL A 280 7.10 3.59 -24.17
N THR A 281 6.41 3.30 -25.27
CA THR A 281 6.80 2.23 -26.20
C THR A 281 7.20 2.85 -27.53
N VAL A 282 8.38 2.51 -28.05
CA VAL A 282 8.88 3.01 -29.33
C VAL A 282 9.04 1.89 -30.38
N PRO A 283 8.80 2.18 -31.67
CA PRO A 283 9.07 1.24 -32.74
C PRO A 283 10.56 0.95 -32.88
N ALA A 284 10.91 -0.31 -33.13
CA ALA A 284 12.24 -0.74 -33.50
C ALA A 284 12.25 -1.36 -34.91
N ASP A 285 13.02 -0.74 -35.82
CA ASP A 285 13.30 -1.28 -37.16
C ASP A 285 14.32 -2.42 -37.10
N ASP A 286 15.39 -2.20 -36.34
CA ASP A 286 16.34 -3.23 -35.94
C ASP A 286 16.19 -3.45 -34.43
N PHE A 287 15.48 -4.53 -34.07
CA PHE A 287 15.21 -4.88 -32.69
C PHE A 287 16.49 -5.09 -31.88
N ALA A 288 17.46 -5.82 -32.43
CA ALA A 288 18.69 -6.17 -31.72
C ALA A 288 19.57 -4.94 -31.49
N ALA A 289 19.71 -4.07 -32.50
CA ALA A 289 20.44 -2.82 -32.36
C ALA A 289 19.78 -1.87 -31.34
N SER A 290 18.44 -1.79 -31.35
CA SER A 290 17.67 -0.97 -30.40
C SER A 290 17.78 -1.51 -28.98
N GLU A 291 17.67 -2.82 -28.79
CA GLU A 291 17.84 -3.50 -27.50
C GLU A 291 19.23 -3.19 -26.91
N HIS A 292 20.28 -3.35 -27.72
CA HIS A 292 21.65 -3.04 -27.31
C HIS A 292 21.83 -1.56 -26.94
N PHE A 293 21.26 -0.65 -27.75
CA PHE A 293 21.33 0.80 -27.50
C PHE A 293 20.74 1.19 -26.14
N TYR A 294 19.55 0.70 -25.80
CA TYR A 294 18.91 1.05 -24.51
C TYR A 294 19.63 0.46 -23.30
N ARG A 295 20.24 -0.73 -23.44
CA ARG A 295 21.14 -1.28 -22.40
C ARG A 295 22.38 -0.41 -22.21
N LEU A 296 22.99 0.08 -23.30
CA LEU A 296 24.15 0.97 -23.23
C LEU A 296 23.84 2.33 -22.59
N LEU A 297 22.59 2.80 -22.67
CA LEU A 297 22.13 3.99 -21.95
C LEU A 297 22.03 3.77 -20.44
N GLY A 298 22.20 2.54 -19.96
CA GLY A 298 22.12 2.19 -18.54
C GLY A 298 20.71 1.84 -18.06
N LEU A 299 19.75 1.64 -18.96
CA LEU A 299 18.44 1.13 -18.59
C LEU A 299 18.54 -0.38 -18.30
N LYS A 300 17.98 -0.80 -17.16
CA LYS A 300 17.95 -2.22 -16.78
C LYS A 300 16.92 -2.94 -17.64
N GLN A 301 17.29 -4.01 -18.34
CA GLN A 301 16.31 -4.78 -19.08
C GLN A 301 15.55 -5.70 -18.13
N ILE A 302 14.23 -5.65 -18.21
CA ILE A 302 13.34 -6.32 -17.25
C ILE A 302 12.37 -7.29 -17.92
N VAL A 303 12.09 -7.12 -19.22
CA VAL A 303 11.33 -8.08 -20.04
C VAL A 303 12.02 -8.23 -21.38
N ARG A 304 12.05 -9.47 -21.89
CA ARG A 304 12.65 -9.79 -23.18
C ARG A 304 11.83 -10.85 -23.91
N THR A 305 11.42 -10.56 -25.14
CA THR A 305 10.67 -11.47 -26.03
C THR A 305 11.13 -11.23 -27.47
N PRO A 306 12.33 -11.71 -27.82
CA PRO A 306 12.93 -11.45 -29.13
C PRO A 306 12.21 -12.24 -30.23
N PRO A 307 12.22 -11.75 -31.49
CA PRO A 307 12.75 -10.45 -31.92
C PRO A 307 11.71 -9.31 -31.77
N ARG A 308 10.68 -9.50 -30.93
CA ARG A 308 9.50 -8.64 -30.91
C ARG A 308 9.56 -7.50 -29.91
N TYR A 309 9.83 -7.80 -28.64
CA TYR A 309 9.55 -6.87 -27.54
C TYR A 309 10.64 -6.89 -26.47
N ALA A 310 11.00 -5.73 -25.96
CA ALA A 310 11.77 -5.60 -24.72
C ALA A 310 11.24 -4.44 -23.89
N ARG A 311 11.34 -4.56 -22.56
CA ARG A 311 11.03 -3.49 -21.60
C ARG A 311 12.23 -3.27 -20.70
N PHE A 312 12.51 -2.00 -20.48
CA PHE A 312 13.59 -1.51 -19.65
C PHE A 312 13.03 -0.64 -18.53
N GLU A 313 13.79 -0.55 -17.46
CA GLU A 313 13.49 0.22 -16.26
C GLU A 313 14.63 1.21 -15.98
N SER A 314 14.27 2.44 -15.68
CA SER A 314 15.18 3.49 -15.20
C SER A 314 15.30 3.46 -13.68
N GLU A 315 16.34 4.10 -13.12
CA GLU A 315 16.56 4.20 -11.68
C GLU A 315 15.35 4.78 -10.91
N GLY A 316 14.55 5.65 -11.54
CA GLY A 316 13.34 6.21 -10.95
C GLY A 316 12.09 5.31 -11.03
N GLY A 317 12.22 4.10 -11.55
CA GLY A 317 11.12 3.14 -11.72
C GLY A 317 10.25 3.40 -12.96
N ALA A 318 10.49 4.46 -13.73
CA ALA A 318 9.83 4.66 -15.02
C ALA A 318 10.35 3.63 -16.04
N THR A 319 9.45 3.16 -16.91
CA THR A 319 9.74 2.10 -17.88
C THR A 319 9.73 2.62 -19.31
N LEU A 320 10.51 1.98 -20.17
CA LEU A 320 10.52 2.21 -21.61
C LEU A 320 10.48 0.86 -22.31
N SER A 321 9.76 0.76 -23.40
CA SER A 321 9.71 -0.46 -24.21
C SER A 321 10.09 -0.18 -25.65
N ILE A 322 10.66 -1.19 -26.29
CA ILE A 322 10.78 -1.27 -27.74
C ILE A 322 9.91 -2.41 -28.24
N GLU A 323 9.30 -2.21 -29.39
CA GLU A 323 8.55 -3.25 -30.08
C GLU A 323 8.80 -3.18 -31.58
N ALA A 324 8.94 -4.35 -32.21
CA ALA A 324 9.25 -4.46 -33.62
C ALA A 324 8.21 -3.73 -34.47
N ARG A 325 8.64 -2.92 -35.44
CA ARG A 325 7.74 -2.03 -36.21
C ARG A 325 6.54 -2.76 -36.84
N GLY A 326 6.71 -4.01 -37.26
CA GLY A 326 5.62 -4.81 -37.86
C GLY A 326 4.52 -5.23 -36.88
N GLU A 327 4.72 -5.05 -35.58
CA GLU A 327 3.82 -5.49 -34.51
C GLU A 327 3.06 -4.31 -33.86
N MET A 328 3.36 -3.08 -34.30
CA MET A 328 2.70 -1.86 -33.85
C MET A 328 2.33 -0.95 -35.01
N ALA A 329 1.52 0.08 -34.75
CA ALA A 329 1.07 1.03 -35.77
C ALA A 329 2.17 1.96 -36.33
N GLY A 330 3.44 1.68 -36.04
CA GLY A 330 4.62 2.37 -36.57
C GLY A 330 5.03 3.65 -35.84
N GLU A 331 4.23 4.14 -34.90
CA GLU A 331 4.50 5.36 -34.13
C GLU A 331 4.76 5.05 -32.65
N PRO A 332 5.54 5.90 -31.94
CA PRO A 332 5.65 5.81 -30.48
C PRO A 332 4.29 5.93 -29.80
N VAL A 333 4.12 5.17 -28.72
CA VAL A 333 2.93 5.24 -27.87
C VAL A 333 3.33 5.76 -26.50
N VAL A 334 2.67 6.84 -26.08
CA VAL A 334 2.81 7.40 -24.73
C VAL A 334 1.80 6.74 -23.81
N TYR A 335 2.25 6.24 -22.66
CA TYR A 335 1.40 5.61 -21.67
C TYR A 335 1.33 6.47 -20.41
N LEU A 336 0.11 6.76 -19.97
CA LEU A 336 -0.15 7.52 -18.76
C LEU A 336 -0.90 6.63 -17.76
N GLU A 337 -0.26 6.33 -16.64
CA GLU A 337 -0.85 5.48 -15.61
C GLU A 337 -1.88 6.27 -14.80
N CYS A 338 -3.06 5.69 -14.64
CA CYS A 338 -4.20 6.25 -13.91
C CYS A 338 -4.39 5.50 -12.59
N GLY A 339 -4.82 6.22 -11.56
CA GLY A 339 -5.18 5.60 -10.27
C GLY A 339 -6.44 4.74 -10.37
N ASP A 340 -7.45 5.24 -11.10
CA ASP A 340 -8.69 4.54 -11.46
C ASP A 340 -8.92 4.77 -12.95
N LEU A 341 -8.63 3.76 -13.77
CA LEU A 341 -8.71 3.92 -15.23
C LEU A 341 -10.15 4.14 -15.70
N ASP A 342 -11.11 3.40 -15.15
CA ASP A 342 -12.51 3.44 -15.57
C ASP A 342 -13.13 4.81 -15.29
N VAL A 343 -12.98 5.32 -14.06
CA VAL A 343 -13.46 6.66 -13.68
C VAL A 343 -12.77 7.74 -14.50
N THR A 344 -11.48 7.60 -14.75
CA THR A 344 -10.72 8.58 -15.54
C THR A 344 -11.24 8.65 -16.98
N VAL A 345 -11.46 7.50 -17.63
CA VAL A 345 -11.95 7.46 -19.01
C VAL A 345 -13.39 7.99 -19.10
N GLU A 346 -14.27 7.60 -18.19
CA GLU A 346 -15.64 8.13 -18.15
C GLU A 346 -15.66 9.65 -17.98
N THR A 347 -14.85 10.17 -17.06
CA THR A 347 -14.72 11.62 -16.83
C THR A 347 -14.23 12.34 -18.08
N LEU A 348 -13.20 11.83 -18.75
CA LEU A 348 -12.64 12.46 -19.95
C LEU A 348 -13.61 12.39 -21.14
N LYS A 349 -14.40 11.32 -21.29
CA LYS A 349 -15.47 11.24 -22.28
C LYS A 349 -16.55 12.28 -22.05
N LEU A 350 -16.95 12.52 -20.80
CA LEU A 350 -17.91 13.57 -20.46
C LEU A 350 -17.38 14.98 -20.79
N LEU A 351 -16.05 15.17 -20.73
CA LEU A 351 -15.37 16.38 -21.17
C LEU A 351 -15.15 16.47 -22.69
N GLY A 352 -15.62 15.47 -23.45
CA GLY A 352 -15.61 15.47 -24.92
C GLY A 352 -14.42 14.79 -25.58
N LEU A 353 -13.53 14.13 -24.82
CA LEU A 353 -12.46 13.32 -25.40
C LEU A 353 -13.04 12.05 -26.02
N LYS A 354 -12.53 11.70 -27.21
CA LYS A 354 -12.90 10.47 -27.90
C LYS A 354 -11.85 9.40 -27.62
N PHE A 355 -12.32 8.22 -27.29
CA PHE A 355 -11.50 7.03 -27.10
C PHE A 355 -11.71 6.07 -28.27
N ASP A 356 -10.61 5.52 -28.76
CA ASP A 356 -10.60 4.46 -29.76
C ASP A 356 -10.96 3.11 -29.13
N SER A 357 -10.66 2.94 -27.84
CA SER A 357 -11.05 1.78 -27.05
C SER A 357 -11.34 2.14 -25.59
N ASP A 358 -12.35 1.48 -25.03
CA ASP A 358 -12.69 1.55 -23.60
C ASP A 358 -11.68 0.78 -22.74
N PRO A 359 -11.66 1.01 -21.41
CA PRO A 359 -10.83 0.26 -20.49
C PRO A 359 -11.04 -1.24 -20.63
N THR A 360 -9.98 -1.95 -20.99
CA THR A 360 -10.01 -3.39 -21.24
C THR A 360 -8.79 -4.08 -20.64
N ASP A 361 -9.02 -5.22 -20.00
CA ASP A 361 -7.94 -6.04 -19.44
C ASP A 361 -7.18 -6.75 -20.56
N GLN A 362 -5.87 -6.63 -20.50
CA GLN A 362 -4.96 -7.21 -21.47
C GLN A 362 -4.34 -8.49 -20.93
N LYS A 363 -3.94 -9.39 -21.84
CA LYS A 363 -3.31 -10.68 -21.48
C LYS A 363 -2.01 -10.55 -20.68
N TRP A 364 -1.38 -9.38 -20.70
CA TRP A 364 -0.17 -9.07 -19.93
C TRP A 364 -0.45 -8.43 -18.56
N GLY A 365 -1.72 -8.39 -18.14
CA GLY A 365 -2.14 -7.94 -16.81
C GLY A 365 -2.24 -6.43 -16.65
N TRP A 366 -2.26 -5.67 -17.75
CA TRP A 366 -2.58 -4.23 -17.71
C TRP A 366 -4.04 -4.03 -18.11
N ARG A 367 -4.68 -3.01 -17.54
CA ARG A 367 -5.94 -2.49 -18.05
C ARG A 367 -5.63 -1.26 -18.90
N GLU A 368 -6.15 -1.20 -20.13
CA GLU A 368 -5.77 -0.16 -21.11
C GLU A 368 -7.00 0.47 -21.79
N ALA A 369 -6.93 1.77 -22.03
CA ALA A 369 -7.84 2.54 -22.89
C ALA A 369 -7.02 3.44 -23.83
N ARG A 370 -7.41 3.50 -25.11
CA ARG A 370 -6.61 4.18 -26.14
C ARG A 370 -7.35 5.36 -26.73
N LEU A 371 -6.58 6.39 -27.08
CA LEU A 371 -7.06 7.59 -27.73
C LEU A 371 -5.94 8.24 -28.55
N CYS A 372 -6.31 9.14 -29.44
CA CYS A 372 -5.37 9.98 -30.17
C CYS A 372 -5.44 11.43 -29.66
N ASP A 373 -4.28 12.08 -29.58
CA ASP A 373 -4.23 13.53 -29.37
C ASP A 373 -4.70 14.30 -30.65
N PRO A 374 -4.83 15.63 -30.60
CA PRO A 374 -5.27 16.42 -31.76
C PRO A 374 -4.34 16.34 -32.99
N ALA A 375 -3.10 15.91 -32.82
CA ALA A 375 -2.13 15.72 -33.91
C ALA A 375 -2.12 14.28 -34.44
N GLY A 376 -2.90 13.38 -33.84
CA GLY A 376 -2.96 11.96 -34.20
C GLY A 376 -1.92 11.09 -33.50
N ASN A 377 -1.20 11.61 -32.49
CA ASN A 377 -0.28 10.81 -31.71
C ASN A 377 -1.06 9.85 -30.79
N MET A 378 -0.62 8.60 -30.74
CA MET A 378 -1.25 7.57 -29.93
C MET A 378 -0.94 7.76 -28.45
N VAL A 379 -2.00 7.82 -27.64
CA VAL A 379 -1.92 7.85 -26.18
C VAL A 379 -2.65 6.63 -25.63
N CYS A 380 -2.09 6.05 -24.58
CA CYS A 380 -2.71 4.97 -23.83
C CYS A 380 -2.87 5.42 -22.37
N LEU A 381 -4.10 5.42 -21.87
CA LEU A 381 -4.35 5.48 -20.43
C LEU A 381 -4.37 4.05 -19.91
N TYR A 382 -3.67 3.78 -18.82
CA TYR A 382 -3.55 2.41 -18.33
C TYR A 382 -3.46 2.32 -16.81
N GLN A 383 -3.65 1.10 -16.29
CA GLN A 383 -3.42 0.74 -14.90
C GLN A 383 -2.73 -0.62 -14.88
N ALA A 384 -1.55 -0.68 -14.29
CA ALA A 384 -0.71 -1.88 -14.29
C ALA A 384 -0.22 -2.29 -12.89
N GLY A 385 -0.09 -1.34 -11.96
CA GLY A 385 0.40 -1.64 -10.61
C GLY A 385 1.73 -2.37 -10.65
N GLU A 386 1.86 -3.48 -9.89
CA GLU A 386 3.11 -4.24 -9.88
C GLU A 386 3.45 -4.91 -11.22
N MET A 387 2.48 -5.19 -12.10
CA MET A 387 2.71 -5.88 -13.38
C MET A 387 3.53 -5.04 -14.38
N ARG A 388 3.65 -3.73 -14.14
CA ARG A 388 4.47 -2.85 -14.96
C ARG A 388 5.95 -3.20 -14.84
N ARG A 389 6.43 -3.31 -13.60
CA ARG A 389 7.84 -3.61 -13.29
C ARG A 389 8.04 -5.10 -12.98
N TYR A 390 7.15 -5.74 -12.25
CA TYR A 390 7.27 -7.13 -11.78
C TYR A 390 6.24 -8.09 -12.40
N PRO A 391 6.14 -8.18 -13.74
CA PRO A 391 5.34 -9.26 -14.31
C PRO A 391 5.97 -10.62 -13.97
N PRO A 392 5.21 -11.73 -13.99
CA PRO A 392 5.71 -13.07 -13.72
C PRO A 392 6.87 -13.53 -14.64
N TRP A 393 7.03 -12.90 -15.81
CA TRP A 393 8.11 -13.15 -16.77
C TRP A 393 9.22 -12.09 -16.71
N ARG A 394 9.36 -11.35 -15.59
CA ARG A 394 10.47 -10.43 -15.39
C ARG A 394 11.80 -11.20 -15.42
N LEU A 395 12.80 -10.66 -16.09
CA LEU A 395 14.16 -11.21 -16.07
C LEU A 395 14.73 -11.19 -14.65
N ALA A 396 15.45 -12.25 -14.28
CA ALA A 396 16.11 -12.34 -13.00
C ALA A 396 17.34 -11.41 -12.94
N GLU A 397 17.71 -10.95 -11.75
CA GLU A 397 18.95 -10.19 -11.58
C GLU A 397 20.15 -11.07 -11.92
N GLY A 398 21.04 -10.57 -12.79
CA GLY A 398 22.23 -11.29 -13.22
C GLY A 398 21.99 -12.31 -14.33
N ASP A 399 20.79 -12.36 -14.92
CA ASP A 399 20.57 -13.08 -16.17
C ASP A 399 21.51 -12.52 -17.26
N PRO A 400 22.30 -13.34 -17.99
CA PRO A 400 23.13 -12.86 -19.10
C PRO A 400 22.32 -12.12 -20.18
N ASP A 401 21.02 -12.39 -20.26
CA ASP A 401 20.07 -11.70 -21.14
C ASP A 401 19.45 -10.42 -20.53
N ALA A 402 19.76 -10.05 -19.27
CA ALA A 402 19.26 -8.84 -18.57
C ALA A 402 20.14 -7.58 -18.68
#